data_AF-A0A924MTM2-F1
#
_entry.id   AF-A0A924MTM2-F1
#
_cell.length_a   1.000
_cell.length_b   1.000
_cell.length_c   1.000
_cell.angle_alpha   90.00
_cell.angle_beta   90.00
_cell.angle_gamma   90.00
#
_symmetry.space_group_name_H-M   'P 1'
#
loop_
_entity.id
_entity.type
_entity.pdbx_description
1 polymer ?
#
loop_
_entity_poly.entity_id
_entity_poly.type
_entity_poly.pdbx_seq_one_letter_code
_entity_poly.pdbx_strand_id
1 'polypeptide(L)'
;MVSHCGSFVNLRGGNAWPDTIRRAPAKLLRLFLQDGENDLDIVFGHWLHANRQMAAALAYVGYEHQLVVGSGGHSLKHGGALLPDALRRLWGRR
;
A
#
# COMPACT_ATOMS: atom_id res chain seq x y z
N MET A 1 -0.55 7.68 7.09
CA MET A 1 -0.73 6.25 7.39
C MET A 1 0.35 5.46 6.69
N VAL A 2 0.90 4.43 7.35
CA VAL A 2 1.91 3.52 6.78
C VAL A 2 1.30 2.12 6.68
N SER A 3 1.55 1.42 5.58
CA SER A 3 1.26 0.00 5.41
C SER A 3 2.49 -0.71 4.84
N HIS A 4 2.91 -1.80 5.49
CA HIS A 4 3.96 -2.69 4.99
C HIS A 4 3.33 -4.05 4.66
N CYS A 5 3.66 -4.61 3.50
CA CYS A 5 3.13 -5.89 3.01
C CYS A 5 1.58 -5.93 3.07
N GLY A 6 0.94 -4.86 2.57
CA GLY A 6 -0.50 -4.65 2.70
C GLY A 6 -1.33 -5.78 2.08
N SER A 7 -2.11 -6.50 2.89
CA SER A 7 -2.92 -7.64 2.42
C SER A 7 -4.25 -7.20 1.78
N PHE A 8 -4.16 -6.49 0.64
CA PHE A 8 -5.32 -6.04 -0.15
C PHE A 8 -5.83 -7.11 -1.14
N VAL A 9 -5.43 -8.36 -0.96
CA VAL A 9 -5.94 -9.51 -1.71
C VAL A 9 -7.28 -10.01 -1.13
N ASN A 10 -7.86 -11.09 -1.67
CA ASN A 10 -9.09 -11.68 -1.14
C ASN A 10 -8.85 -12.50 0.15
N LEU A 11 -8.03 -11.97 1.06
CA LEU A 11 -7.91 -12.45 2.42
C LEU A 11 -8.90 -11.65 3.27
N ARG A 12 -9.96 -12.32 3.73
CA ARG A 12 -11.03 -11.69 4.53
C ARG A 12 -11.67 -10.47 3.83
N GLY A 13 -11.78 -10.51 2.49
CA GLY A 13 -12.40 -9.45 1.69
C GLY A 13 -11.54 -8.22 1.42
N GLY A 14 -10.21 -8.29 1.66
CA GLY A 14 -9.30 -7.15 1.44
C GLY A 14 -9.29 -6.59 0.02
N ASN A 15 -9.62 -7.42 -0.98
CA ASN A 15 -9.73 -7.05 -2.39
C ASN A 15 -10.86 -6.05 -2.70
N ALA A 16 -11.82 -5.86 -1.79
CA ALA A 16 -12.88 -4.87 -1.97
C ALA A 16 -12.42 -3.43 -1.68
N TRP A 17 -11.25 -3.24 -1.05
CA TRP A 17 -10.80 -1.91 -0.63
C TRP A 17 -10.49 -0.95 -1.78
N PRO A 18 -9.76 -1.32 -2.86
CA PRO A 18 -9.51 -0.42 -3.98
C PRO A 18 -10.80 0.16 -4.57
N ASP A 19 -11.81 -0.69 -4.74
CA ASP A 19 -13.13 -0.30 -5.22
C ASP A 19 -13.86 0.63 -4.26
N THR A 20 -13.78 0.34 -2.96
CA THR A 20 -14.37 1.18 -1.91
C THR A 20 -13.72 2.56 -1.87
N ILE A 21 -12.39 2.63 -1.98
CA ILE A 21 -11.64 3.89 -2.03
C ILE A 21 -12.10 4.73 -3.22
N ARG A 22 -12.20 4.14 -4.42
CA ARG A 22 -12.62 4.86 -5.63
C ARG A 22 -13.98 5.55 -5.52
N ARG A 23 -14.88 5.03 -4.67
CA ARG A 23 -16.23 5.57 -4.43
C ARG A 23 -16.33 6.50 -3.22
N ALA A 24 -15.28 6.58 -2.40
CA ALA A 24 -15.28 7.40 -1.21
C ALA A 24 -14.70 8.79 -1.49
N PRO A 25 -15.16 9.84 -0.79
CA PRO A 25 -14.54 11.16 -0.88
C PRO A 25 -13.09 11.11 -0.39
N ALA A 26 -12.22 11.89 -1.03
CA ALA A 26 -10.84 12.06 -0.61
C ALA A 26 -10.78 12.65 0.81
N LYS A 27 -9.91 12.10 1.65
CA LYS A 27 -9.57 12.66 2.96
C LYS A 27 -8.21 13.33 2.89
N LEU A 28 -7.97 14.31 3.77
CA LEU A 28 -6.67 14.98 3.88
C LEU A 28 -5.66 14.07 4.61
N LEU A 29 -5.25 12.98 3.95
CA LEU A 29 -4.35 11.97 4.49
C LEU A 29 -3.21 11.71 3.51
N ARG A 30 -2.00 11.59 4.07
CA ARG A 30 -0.82 11.07 3.35
C ARG A 30 -0.65 9.58 3.61
N LEU A 31 -0.34 8.84 2.56
CA LEU A 31 -0.22 7.38 2.61
C LEU A 31 1.16 6.92 2.13
N PHE A 32 1.73 5.96 2.84
CA PHE A 32 2.94 5.26 2.44
C PHE A 32 2.64 3.76 2.42
N LEU A 33 2.78 3.15 1.25
CA LEU A 33 2.60 1.73 1.02
C LEU A 33 3.97 1.13 0.70
N GLN A 34 4.26 -0.04 1.26
CA GLN A 34 5.43 -0.82 0.90
C GLN A 34 5.03 -2.26 0.60
N ASP A 35 5.60 -2.82 -0.46
CA ASP A 35 5.45 -4.23 -0.81
C ASP A 35 6.75 -4.85 -1.35
N GLY A 36 6.74 -6.16 -1.57
CA GLY A 36 7.83 -6.93 -2.16
C GLY A 36 7.56 -7.35 -3.61
N GLU A 37 8.58 -7.35 -4.46
CA GLU A 37 8.51 -7.93 -5.82
C GLU A 37 8.23 -9.43 -5.78
N ASN A 38 8.73 -10.11 -4.73
CA ASN A 38 8.60 -11.55 -4.52
C ASN A 38 7.65 -11.86 -3.36
N ASP A 39 6.67 -10.98 -3.08
CA ASP A 39 5.63 -11.22 -2.07
C ASP A 39 4.72 -12.41 -2.50
N LEU A 40 3.81 -12.81 -1.63
CA LEU A 40 2.95 -13.97 -1.81
C LEU A 40 2.11 -13.85 -3.08
N ASP A 41 2.07 -14.96 -3.81
CA ASP A 41 1.09 -15.27 -4.84
C ASP A 41 0.49 -16.65 -4.53
N ILE A 42 -0.70 -16.64 -3.93
CA ILE A 42 -1.36 -17.83 -3.39
C ILE A 42 -2.86 -17.79 -3.70
N VAL A 43 -3.64 -18.77 -3.22
CA VAL A 43 -5.09 -18.89 -3.45
C VAL A 43 -5.91 -17.62 -3.15
N PHE A 44 -5.41 -16.74 -2.28
CA PHE A 44 -6.06 -15.47 -1.95
C PHE A 44 -5.75 -14.34 -2.94
N GLY A 45 -4.67 -14.46 -3.73
CA GLY A 45 -4.24 -13.50 -4.75
C GLY A 45 -2.73 -13.20 -4.70
N HIS A 46 -2.32 -12.26 -5.55
CA HIS A 46 -0.95 -11.77 -5.67
C HIS A 46 -0.79 -10.42 -4.96
N TRP A 47 0.07 -10.36 -3.93
CA TRP A 47 0.19 -9.18 -3.06
C TRP A 47 0.64 -7.92 -3.79
N LEU A 48 1.72 -8.00 -4.58
CA LEU A 48 2.20 -6.86 -5.36
C LEU A 48 1.12 -6.29 -6.30
N HIS A 49 0.37 -7.16 -6.98
CA HIS A 49 -0.70 -6.71 -7.85
C HIS A 49 -1.82 -6.03 -7.07
N ALA A 50 -2.21 -6.57 -5.92
CA ALA A 50 -3.20 -5.94 -5.05
C ALA A 50 -2.73 -4.58 -4.49
N ASN A 51 -1.47 -4.45 -4.07
CA ASN A 51 -0.91 -3.16 -3.62
C ASN A 51 -0.82 -2.14 -4.77
N ARG A 52 -0.50 -2.57 -6.00
CA ARG A 52 -0.57 -1.71 -7.19
C ARG A 52 -2.00 -1.26 -7.51
N GLN A 53 -2.99 -2.14 -7.38
CA GLN A 53 -4.40 -1.79 -7.54
C GLN A 53 -4.86 -0.77 -6.48
N MET A 54 -4.44 -0.96 -5.22
CA MET A 54 -4.71 0.00 -4.15
C MET A 54 -4.07 1.36 -4.44
N ALA A 55 -2.79 1.40 -4.84
CA ALA A 55 -2.12 2.64 -5.21
C ALA A 55 -2.84 3.35 -6.38
N ALA A 56 -3.28 2.60 -7.40
CA ALA A 56 -4.06 3.16 -8.49
C ALA A 56 -5.42 3.74 -8.04
N ALA A 57 -6.10 3.08 -7.09
CA ALA A 57 -7.33 3.60 -6.49
C ALA A 57 -7.10 4.90 -5.70
N LEU A 58 -6.01 4.97 -4.93
CA LEU A 58 -5.60 6.18 -4.21
C LEU A 58 -5.29 7.33 -5.18
N ALA A 59 -4.56 7.05 -6.26
CA ALA A 59 -4.27 8.03 -7.31
C ALA A 59 -5.54 8.57 -7.97
N TYR A 60 -6.49 7.69 -8.30
CA TYR A 60 -7.76 8.07 -8.92
C TYR A 60 -8.55 9.09 -8.10
N VAL A 61 -8.56 8.95 -6.78
CA VAL A 61 -9.28 9.85 -5.87
C VAL A 61 -8.46 11.11 -5.53
N GLY A 62 -7.18 11.15 -5.90
CA GLY A 62 -6.29 12.29 -5.63
C GLY A 62 -5.62 12.26 -4.25
N TYR A 63 -5.47 11.08 -3.63
CA TYR A 63 -4.70 10.96 -2.40
C TYR A 63 -3.22 11.20 -2.63
N GLU A 64 -2.57 11.93 -1.71
CA GLU A 64 -1.12 12.00 -1.64
C GLU A 64 -0.58 10.67 -1.09
N HIS A 65 0.02 9.85 -1.97
CA HIS A 65 0.46 8.51 -1.62
C HIS A 65 1.81 8.17 -2.27
N GLN A 66 2.45 7.11 -1.81
CA GLN A 66 3.63 6.51 -2.44
C GLN A 66 3.56 5.00 -2.22
N LEU A 67 3.85 4.24 -3.26
CA LEU A 67 4.11 2.81 -3.18
C LEU A 67 5.59 2.59 -3.43
N VAL A 68 6.29 1.97 -2.48
CA VAL A 68 7.68 1.54 -2.63
C VAL A 68 7.72 0.02 -2.71
N VAL A 69 8.33 -0.50 -3.76
CA VAL A 69 8.46 -1.94 -3.97
C VAL A 69 9.93 -2.32 -3.84
N GLY A 70 10.24 -3.25 -2.93
CA GLY A 70 11.59 -3.80 -2.78
C GLY A 70 11.69 -5.21 -3.31
N SER A 71 12.89 -5.74 -3.49
CA SER A 71 13.13 -7.09 -4.03
C SER A 71 12.78 -8.25 -3.09
N GLY A 72 12.35 -7.97 -1.85
CA GLY A 72 11.99 -9.01 -0.86
C GLY A 72 10.63 -9.66 -1.11
N GLY A 73 10.30 -10.65 -0.28
CA GLY A 73 8.95 -11.22 -0.17
C GLY A 73 8.15 -10.65 1.00
N HIS A 74 7.19 -11.43 1.53
CA HIS A 74 6.32 -11.04 2.64
C HIS A 74 7.08 -10.88 3.95
N SER A 75 7.77 -9.74 4.10
CA SER A 75 8.76 -9.51 5.14
C SER A 75 8.82 -8.05 5.55
N LEU A 76 8.88 -7.83 6.87
CA LEU A 76 9.00 -6.50 7.45
C LEU A 76 10.42 -5.91 7.37
N LYS A 77 11.42 -6.63 6.83
CA LYS A 77 12.80 -6.13 6.76
C LYS A 77 12.91 -4.85 5.93
N HIS A 78 12.35 -4.87 4.72
CA HIS A 78 12.41 -3.72 3.82
C HIS A 78 11.56 -2.55 4.32
N GLY A 79 10.30 -2.80 4.68
CA GLY A 79 9.44 -1.78 5.28
C GLY A 79 10.03 -1.18 6.57
N GLY A 80 10.64 -2.00 7.42
CA GLY A 80 11.33 -1.55 8.63
C GLY A 80 12.50 -0.61 8.33
N ALA A 81 13.32 -0.93 7.33
CA ALA A 81 14.40 -0.05 6.89
C ALA A 81 13.88 1.30 6.34
N LEU A 82 12.72 1.30 5.69
CA LEU A 82 12.08 2.49 5.13
C LEU A 82 11.26 3.31 6.14
N LEU A 83 11.01 2.78 7.34
CA LEU A 83 10.12 3.42 8.31
C LEU A 83 10.54 4.88 8.63
N PRO A 84 11.82 5.21 8.89
CA PRO A 84 12.21 6.60 9.14
C PRO A 84 11.84 7.54 7.98
N ASP A 85 12.04 7.11 6.73
CA ASP A 85 11.70 7.90 5.54
C ASP A 85 10.19 8.05 5.38
N ALA A 86 9.44 6.98 5.63
CA ALA A 86 7.98 7.00 5.61
C ALA A 86 7.43 8.01 6.64
N LEU A 87 7.96 8.02 7.86
CA LEU A 87 7.54 8.97 8.90
C LEU A 87 7.90 10.41 8.52
N ARG A 88 9.11 10.67 7.99
CA ARG A 88 9.48 12.01 7.51
C ARG A 88 8.56 12.49 6.39
N ARG A 89 8.13 11.61 5.48
CA ARG A 89 7.18 11.97 4.43
C ARG A 89 5.78 12.28 4.99
N LEU A 90 5.34 11.52 5.99
CA LEU A 90 4.02 11.69 6.60
C LEU A 90 3.92 12.94 7.48
N TRP A 91 5.00 13.37 8.13
CA TRP A 91 5.02 14.54 9.03
C TRP A 91 5.82 15.73 8.50
N GLY A 92 6.53 15.58 7.39
CA GLY A 92 7.23 16.66 6.72
C GLY A 92 6.26 17.80 6.38
N ARG A 93 6.70 19.04 6.58
CA ARG A 93 5.95 20.21 6.16
C ARG A 93 5.82 20.20 4.63
N ARG A 94 4.66 20.66 4.13
CA ARG A 94 4.44 20.90 2.71
C ARG A 94 5.32 22.03 2.22
#